data_AF-W4VJZ4-F1
#
_entry.id   AF-W4VJZ4-F1
#
_cell.length_a   1.000
_cell.length_b   1.000
_cell.length_c   1.000
_cell.angle_alpha   90.00
_cell.angle_beta   90.00
_cell.angle_gamma   90.00
#
_symmetry.space_group_name_H-M   'P 1'
#
loop_
_entity.id
_entity.type
_entity.pdbx_description
1 polymer ?
#
loop_
_entity_poly.entity_id
_entity_poly.type
_entity_poly.pdbx_seq_one_letter_code
_entity_poly.pdbx_strand_id
1 'polypeptide(L)'
;MAGEQSGHIIFLDYSTTGDGMLSAIQLVNVLKETGKPLSELANEMEKFPQVLKNVRVINKNEVMMNTTVIDAIDKVEAEMGDQGRVLVRPSGTESLVRVMVEAPTLDDCNRYVDEVVEVIQQVMGDTRIRVRSRSYGFIHSFFFTFLIILHIII
;
A
#
# COMPACT_ATOMS: atom_id res chain seq x y z
N MET A 1 -12.18 -4.79 16.78
CA MET A 1 -10.82 -5.10 16.28
C MET A 1 -10.37 -3.96 15.37
N ALA A 2 -9.12 -3.54 15.48
CA ALA A 2 -8.49 -2.56 14.58
C ALA A 2 -7.12 -3.12 14.15
N GLY A 3 -6.58 -2.67 13.01
CA GLY A 3 -5.25 -3.11 12.62
C GLY A 3 -4.65 -2.39 11.42
N GLU A 4 -3.34 -2.57 11.24
CA GLU A 4 -2.55 -2.01 10.14
C GLU A 4 -1.92 -3.11 9.28
N GLN A 5 -1.59 -2.78 8.03
CA GLN A 5 -0.92 -3.70 7.10
C GLN A 5 0.46 -4.19 7.60
N SER A 6 1.07 -3.47 8.54
CA SER A 6 2.32 -3.86 9.22
C SER A 6 2.19 -5.12 10.09
N GLY A 7 0.95 -5.56 10.38
CA GLY A 7 0.66 -6.65 11.32
C GLY A 7 0.38 -6.15 12.75
N HIS A 8 0.32 -4.84 12.98
CA HIS A 8 -0.12 -4.28 14.26
C HIS A 8 -1.64 -4.39 14.38
N ILE A 9 -2.11 -5.35 15.18
CA ILE A 9 -3.55 -5.65 15.35
C ILE A 9 -3.94 -5.48 16.82
N ILE A 10 -5.05 -4.78 17.05
CA ILE A 10 -5.61 -4.46 18.37
C ILE A 10 -6.95 -5.17 18.55
N PHE A 11 -7.02 -6.00 19.60
CA PHE A 11 -8.26 -6.59 20.09
C PHE A 11 -8.70 -5.84 21.34
N LEU A 12 -9.60 -4.86 21.19
CA LEU A 12 -10.02 -3.96 22.27
C LEU A 12 -10.67 -4.66 23.47
N ASP A 13 -11.17 -5.88 23.29
CA ASP A 13 -11.71 -6.70 24.38
C ASP A 13 -10.60 -7.25 25.31
N TYR A 14 -9.34 -7.24 24.86
CA TYR A 14 -8.21 -7.84 25.57
C TYR A 14 -7.05 -6.87 25.82
N SER A 15 -6.80 -5.92 24.93
CA SER A 15 -5.67 -5.00 25.01
C SER A 15 -6.01 -3.64 24.40
N THR A 16 -5.43 -2.58 24.96
CA THR A 16 -5.52 -1.21 24.45
C THR A 16 -4.43 -0.88 23.42
N THR A 17 -3.50 -1.81 23.16
CA THR A 17 -2.42 -1.68 22.18
C THR A 17 -2.26 -2.96 21.36
N GLY A 18 -1.55 -2.88 20.24
CA GLY A 18 -1.34 -4.05 19.40
C GLY A 18 -0.45 -5.08 20.08
N ASP A 19 -0.90 -6.32 20.06
CA ASP A 19 -0.22 -7.46 20.68
C ASP A 19 -0.07 -8.60 19.65
N GLY A 20 1.17 -8.84 19.24
CA GLY A 20 1.49 -9.87 18.25
C GLY A 20 1.29 -11.30 18.77
N MET A 21 1.49 -11.56 20.06
CA MET A 21 1.27 -12.89 20.64
C MET A 21 -0.21 -13.20 20.72
N LEU A 22 -1.01 -12.24 21.19
CA LEU A 22 -2.47 -12.35 21.18
C LEU A 22 -2.99 -12.57 19.75
N SER A 23 -2.50 -11.79 18.79
CA SER A 23 -2.86 -11.94 17.38
C SER A 23 -2.52 -13.33 16.82
N ALA A 24 -1.34 -13.87 17.16
CA ALA A 24 -0.94 -15.20 16.74
C ALA A 24 -1.84 -16.29 17.35
N ILE A 25 -2.19 -16.18 18.64
CA ILE A 25 -3.08 -17.13 19.30
C ILE A 25 -4.49 -17.08 18.68
N GLN A 26 -5.02 -15.87 18.44
CA GLN A 26 -6.32 -15.70 17.78
C GLN A 26 -6.32 -16.31 16.38
N LEU A 27 -5.25 -16.13 15.61
CA LEU A 27 -5.10 -16.75 14.29
C LEU A 27 -5.09 -18.28 14.38
N VAL A 28 -4.30 -18.86 15.30
CA VAL A 28 -4.26 -20.32 15.50
C VAL A 28 -5.62 -20.85 15.95
N ASN A 29 -6.36 -20.10 16.77
CA ASN A 29 -7.71 -20.49 17.18
C ASN A 29 -8.64 -20.59 15.96
N VAL A 30 -8.61 -19.60 15.05
CA VAL A 30 -9.40 -19.64 13.81
C VAL A 30 -9.01 -20.82 12.91
N LEU A 31 -7.70 -21.11 12.77
CA LEU A 31 -7.24 -22.28 12.00
C LEU A 31 -7.79 -23.59 12.58
N LYS A 32 -7.81 -23.69 13.92
CA LYS A 32 -8.33 -24.87 14.62
C LYS A 32 -9.84 -25.00 14.49
N GLU A 33 -10.58 -23.90 14.65
CA GLU A 33 -12.05 -23.89 14.55
C GLU A 33 -12.55 -24.19 13.13
N THR A 34 -11.89 -23.62 12.12
CA THR A 34 -12.27 -23.82 10.71
C THR A 34 -11.76 -25.14 10.14
N GLY A 35 -10.69 -25.69 10.70
CA GLY A 35 -10.00 -26.88 10.16
C GLY A 35 -9.28 -26.63 8.83
N LYS A 36 -9.20 -25.37 8.37
CA LYS A 36 -8.61 -24.99 7.09
C LYS A 36 -7.15 -24.62 7.23
N PRO A 37 -6.29 -24.91 6.23
CA PRO A 37 -4.93 -24.41 6.23
C PRO A 37 -4.91 -22.89 6.05
N LEU A 38 -3.87 -22.23 6.59
CA LEU A 38 -3.72 -20.78 6.47
C LEU A 38 -3.67 -20.31 5.02
N SER A 39 -3.13 -21.12 4.11
CA SER A 39 -3.10 -20.82 2.67
C SER A 39 -4.49 -20.68 2.06
N GLU A 40 -5.49 -21.39 2.58
CA GLU A 40 -6.88 -21.27 2.11
C GLU A 40 -7.51 -19.98 2.65
N LEU A 41 -7.42 -19.74 3.96
CA LEU A 41 -7.98 -18.54 4.58
C LEU A 41 -7.34 -17.25 4.04
N ALA A 42 -6.04 -17.26 3.77
CA ALA A 42 -5.33 -16.11 3.22
C ALA A 42 -5.69 -15.81 1.75
N ASN A 43 -6.30 -16.76 1.03
CA ASN A 43 -6.70 -16.61 -0.37
C ASN A 43 -8.11 -16.02 -0.54
N GLU A 44 -8.85 -15.76 0.54
CA GLU A 44 -10.18 -15.11 0.47
C GLU A 44 -10.10 -13.63 0.06
N MET A 45 -8.91 -13.03 0.08
CA MET A 45 -8.67 -11.66 -0.36
C MET A 45 -7.73 -11.64 -1.56
N GLU A 46 -8.22 -11.11 -2.68
CA GLU A 46 -7.37 -10.81 -3.83
C GLU A 46 -6.46 -9.61 -3.53
N LYS A 47 -5.17 -9.77 -3.76
CA LYS A 47 -4.17 -8.71 -3.55
C LYS A 47 -3.85 -8.06 -4.88
N PHE A 48 -4.26 -6.82 -5.04
CA PHE A 48 -3.85 -6.02 -6.19
C PHE A 48 -2.38 -5.56 -6.06
N PRO A 49 -1.63 -5.47 -7.18
CA PRO A 49 -0.35 -4.80 -7.18
C PRO A 49 -0.50 -3.33 -6.76
N GLN A 50 0.55 -2.80 -6.13
CA GLN A 50 0.59 -1.42 -5.63
C GLN A 50 1.86 -0.74 -6.15
N VAL A 51 1.73 0.49 -6.66
CA VAL A 51 2.87 1.34 -7.01
C VAL A 51 2.85 2.61 -6.18
N LEU A 52 4.00 2.96 -5.59
CA LEU A 52 4.20 4.15 -4.78
C LEU A 52 5.29 5.03 -5.39
N LYS A 53 4.97 6.27 -5.76
CA LYS A 53 5.93 7.27 -6.25
C LYS A 53 5.99 8.47 -5.32
N ASN A 54 7.22 8.97 -5.10
CA ASN A 54 7.47 10.15 -4.29
C ASN A 54 7.72 11.34 -5.21
N VAL A 55 6.88 12.36 -5.11
CA VAL A 55 6.95 13.58 -5.92
C VAL A 55 7.36 14.75 -5.03
N ARG A 56 8.50 15.38 -5.34
CA ARG A 56 8.90 16.60 -4.65
C ARG A 56 8.09 17.78 -5.18
N VAL A 57 7.61 18.59 -4.26
CA VAL A 57 6.72 19.72 -4.55
C VAL A 57 7.16 20.92 -3.74
N ILE A 58 6.86 22.12 -4.25
CA ILE A 58 7.23 23.38 -3.60
C ILE A 58 6.46 23.52 -2.28
N ASN A 59 5.15 23.29 -2.30
CA ASN A 59 4.30 23.26 -1.12
C ASN A 59 3.44 21.99 -1.09
N LYS A 60 3.78 21.06 -0.20
CA LYS A 60 3.07 19.77 -0.05
C LYS A 60 1.64 19.90 0.48
N ASN A 61 1.31 20.98 1.18
CA ASN A 61 -0.01 21.18 1.78
C ASN A 61 -1.05 21.69 0.76
N GLU A 62 -0.59 22.32 -0.32
CA GLU A 62 -1.45 22.87 -1.38
C GLU A 62 -1.81 21.84 -2.46
N VAL A 63 -1.10 20.70 -2.52
CA VAL A 63 -1.32 19.68 -3.56
C VAL A 63 -2.76 19.14 -3.54
N MET A 64 -3.31 18.88 -2.36
CA MET A 64 -4.70 18.40 -2.21
C MET A 64 -5.76 19.50 -2.31
N MET A 65 -5.36 20.77 -2.49
CA MET A 65 -6.26 21.90 -2.70
C MET A 65 -6.25 22.38 -4.16
N ASN A 66 -5.32 21.87 -4.96
CA ASN A 66 -5.18 22.26 -6.35
C ASN A 66 -6.23 21.54 -7.20
N THR A 67 -7.14 22.29 -7.82
CA THR A 67 -8.22 21.74 -8.65
C THR A 67 -7.71 20.85 -9.77
N THR A 68 -6.60 21.22 -10.43
CA THR A 68 -6.01 20.43 -11.51
C THR A 68 -5.53 19.05 -11.03
N VAL A 69 -4.99 18.99 -9.81
CA VAL A 69 -4.55 17.70 -9.21
C VAL A 69 -5.75 16.86 -8.80
N ILE A 70 -6.78 17.49 -8.22
CA ILE A 70 -8.03 16.81 -7.85
C ILE A 70 -8.69 16.22 -9.11
N ASP A 71 -8.84 17.01 -10.17
CA ASP A 71 -9.45 16.57 -11.43
C ASP A 71 -8.68 15.37 -12.05
N ALA A 72 -7.35 15.36 -11.93
CA ALA A 72 -6.54 14.24 -12.39
C ALA A 72 -6.71 12.97 -11.54
N ILE A 73 -6.85 13.12 -10.22
CA ILE A 73 -7.15 12.01 -9.31
C ILE A 73 -8.54 11.45 -9.63
N ASP A 74 -9.56 12.32 -9.72
CA ASP A 74 -10.95 11.94 -9.99
C ASP A 74 -11.08 11.23 -11.34
N LYS A 75 -10.35 11.71 -12.36
CA LYS A 75 -10.30 11.06 -13.68
C LYS A 75 -9.75 9.64 -13.58
N VAL A 76 -8.62 9.46 -12.90
CA VAL A 76 -7.97 8.15 -12.75
C VAL A 76 -8.83 7.21 -11.90
N GLU A 77 -9.46 7.71 -10.84
CA GLU A 77 -10.42 6.93 -10.03
C GLU A 77 -11.64 6.51 -10.86
N ALA A 78 -12.17 7.40 -11.70
CA ALA A 78 -13.28 7.07 -12.60
C ALA A 78 -12.90 6.01 -13.65
N GLU A 79 -11.66 6.05 -14.19
CA GLU A 79 -11.15 5.02 -15.11
C GLU A 79 -11.00 3.65 -14.44
N MET A 80 -10.61 3.63 -13.16
CA MET A 80 -10.48 2.39 -12.38
C MET A 80 -11.82 1.84 -11.90
N GLY A 81 -12.84 2.68 -11.70
CA GLY A 81 -14.11 2.29 -11.10
C GLY A 81 -13.89 1.58 -9.76
N ASP A 82 -14.55 0.44 -9.55
CA ASP A 82 -14.44 -0.35 -8.32
C ASP A 82 -13.19 -1.28 -8.29
N GLN A 83 -12.30 -1.17 -9.29
CA GLN A 83 -11.15 -2.07 -9.47
C GLN A 83 -9.82 -1.45 -9.03
N GLY A 84 -9.84 -0.33 -8.29
CA GLY A 84 -8.62 0.28 -7.82
C GLY A 84 -8.86 1.46 -6.89
N ARG A 85 -7.76 2.11 -6.50
CA ARG A 85 -7.81 3.36 -5.73
C ARG A 85 -6.53 4.16 -5.89
N VAL A 86 -6.65 5.48 -5.79
CA VAL A 86 -5.52 6.39 -5.66
C VAL A 86 -5.43 6.86 -4.21
N LEU A 87 -4.22 6.94 -3.67
CA LEU A 87 -3.95 7.58 -2.38
C LEU A 87 -2.83 8.60 -2.54
N VAL A 88 -3.18 9.87 -2.35
CA VAL A 88 -2.23 10.98 -2.34
C VAL A 88 -2.10 11.50 -0.92
N ARG A 89 -0.88 11.50 -0.37
CA ARG A 89 -0.62 12.03 0.98
C ARG A 89 0.68 12.82 1.08
N PRO A 90 0.70 13.96 1.78
CA PRO A 90 1.94 14.68 2.04
C PRO A 90 2.86 13.88 2.99
N SER A 91 4.17 13.99 2.80
CA SER A 91 5.14 13.50 3.78
C SER A 91 5.12 14.39 5.02
N GLY A 92 5.15 13.82 6.23
CA GLY A 92 5.20 14.61 7.47
C GLY A 92 6.53 15.34 7.64
N THR A 93 7.64 14.68 7.29
CA THR A 93 9.01 15.13 7.58
C THR A 93 9.75 15.72 6.38
N GLU A 94 9.26 15.50 5.17
CA GLU A 94 9.93 15.92 3.92
C GLU A 94 9.03 16.83 3.08
N SER A 95 9.63 17.62 2.18
CA SER A 95 8.92 18.43 1.18
C SER A 95 8.58 17.60 -0.06
N LEU A 96 7.78 16.55 0.13
CA LEU A 96 7.29 15.69 -0.94
C LEU A 96 5.87 15.18 -0.64
N VAL A 97 5.20 14.74 -1.70
CA VAL A 97 3.93 14.02 -1.67
C VAL A 97 4.16 12.58 -2.14
N ARG A 98 3.46 11.65 -1.52
CA ARG A 98 3.45 10.23 -1.85
C ARG A 98 2.17 9.95 -2.64
N VAL A 99 2.32 9.46 -3.86
CA VAL A 99 1.23 9.05 -4.74
C VAL A 99 1.27 7.53 -4.84
N MET A 100 0.19 6.89 -4.43
CA MET A 100 0.06 5.44 -4.43
C MET A 100 -1.14 5.05 -5.27
N VAL A 101 -0.97 4.06 -6.14
CA VAL A 101 -2.07 3.47 -6.90
C VAL A 101 -2.09 1.96 -6.69
N GLU A 102 -3.29 1.42 -6.50
CA GLU A 102 -3.59 0.00 -6.55
C GLU A 102 -4.62 -0.25 -7.66
N ALA A 103 -4.37 -1.23 -8.52
CA ALA A 103 -5.19 -1.59 -9.67
C ALA A 103 -4.94 -3.08 -10.01
N PRO A 104 -5.74 -3.74 -10.88
CA PRO A 104 -5.66 -5.18 -11.09
C PRO A 104 -4.33 -5.64 -11.72
N THR A 105 -3.68 -4.78 -12.49
CA THR A 105 -2.39 -5.08 -13.14
C THR A 105 -1.31 -4.07 -12.77
N LEU A 106 -0.05 -4.52 -12.77
CA LEU A 106 1.09 -3.64 -12.50
C LEU A 106 1.23 -2.55 -13.59
N ASP A 107 0.86 -2.87 -14.82
CA ASP A 107 0.89 -1.93 -15.94
C ASP A 107 -0.14 -0.81 -15.74
N ASP A 108 -1.37 -1.15 -15.30
CA ASP A 108 -2.37 -0.15 -14.91
C ASP A 108 -1.89 0.69 -13.74
N CYS A 109 -1.33 0.08 -12.68
CA CYS A 109 -0.78 0.85 -11.57
C CYS A 109 0.28 1.85 -12.03
N ASN A 110 1.18 1.44 -12.93
CA ASN A 110 2.21 2.33 -13.47
C ASN A 110 1.62 3.44 -14.35
N ARG A 111 0.67 3.11 -15.23
CA ARG A 111 -0.01 4.10 -16.08
C ARG A 111 -0.71 5.16 -15.25
N TYR A 112 -1.57 4.73 -14.33
CA TYR A 112 -2.36 5.62 -13.49
C TYR A 112 -1.51 6.45 -12.54
N VAL A 113 -0.50 5.85 -11.89
CA VAL A 113 0.38 6.62 -11.01
C VAL A 113 1.21 7.63 -11.78
N ASP A 114 1.66 7.31 -13.01
CA ASP A 114 2.41 8.26 -13.84
C ASP A 114 1.55 9.43 -14.28
N GLU A 115 0.30 9.19 -14.67
CA GLU A 115 -0.63 10.24 -15.04
C GLU A 115 -0.84 11.27 -13.91
N VAL A 116 -1.11 10.80 -12.68
CA VAL A 116 -1.27 11.69 -11.52
C VAL A 116 0.04 12.40 -11.18
N VAL A 117 1.16 11.68 -11.25
CA VAL A 117 2.50 12.22 -10.92
C VAL A 117 2.94 13.30 -11.92
N GLU A 118 2.64 13.15 -13.21
CA GLU A 118 2.93 14.14 -14.24
C GLU A 118 2.16 15.44 -13.99
N VAL A 119 0.87 15.36 -13.68
CA VAL A 119 0.05 16.53 -13.37
C VAL A 119 0.58 17.26 -12.14
N ILE A 120 0.89 16.53 -11.06
CA ILE A 120 1.47 17.13 -9.84
C ILE A 120 2.80 17.82 -10.15
N GLN A 121 3.65 17.25 -11.01
CA GLN A 121 4.93 17.88 -11.39
C GLN A 121 4.75 19.14 -12.22
N GLN A 122 3.83 19.13 -13.19
CA GLN A 122 3.57 20.28 -14.04
C GLN A 122 3.05 21.47 -13.24
N VAL A 123 2.18 21.22 -12.26
CA VAL A 123 1.50 22.29 -11.53
C VAL A 123 2.25 22.70 -10.26
N MET A 124 2.94 21.76 -9.60
CA MET A 124 3.48 21.95 -8.25
C MET A 124 4.95 21.50 -8.08
N GLY A 125 5.60 21.01 -9.15
CA GLY A 125 6.93 20.43 -9.10
C GLY A 125 8.04 21.44 -8.80
N ASP A 126 9.02 21.02 -7.98
CA ASP A 126 10.29 21.75 -7.88
C ASP A 126 11.14 21.42 -9.11
N THR A 127 11.31 22.39 -10.00
CA THR A 127 12.00 22.27 -11.32
C THR A 127 13.47 21.84 -11.22
N ARG A 128 13.99 21.66 -10.00
CA ARG A 128 15.38 21.31 -9.72
C ARG A 128 15.65 19.81 -9.47
N ILE A 129 14.64 18.93 -9.44
CA ILE A 129 14.85 17.55 -8.93
C ILE A 129 14.16 16.45 -9.78
N ARG A 130 14.92 15.37 -10.05
CA ARG A 130 14.47 14.15 -10.77
C ARG A 130 13.60 13.24 -9.89
N VAL A 131 12.53 12.70 -10.48
CA VAL A 131 11.61 11.71 -9.88
C VAL A 131 12.37 10.43 -9.52
N ARG A 132 12.18 9.94 -8.29
CA ARG A 132 12.60 8.60 -7.89
C ARG A 132 11.38 7.71 -7.79
N SER A 133 11.20 6.81 -8.76
CA SER A 133 10.27 5.69 -8.66
C SER A 133 10.91 4.59 -7.81
N ARG A 134 10.17 4.05 -6.85
CA ARG A 134 10.48 2.77 -6.21
C ARG A 134 9.31 1.84 -6.51
N SER A 135 9.48 1.01 -7.55
CA SER A 135 8.58 -0.10 -7.78
C SER A 135 8.83 -1.13 -6.68
N TYR A 136 7.90 -1.27 -5.73
CA TYR A 136 7.91 -2.44 -4.85
C TYR A 136 7.40 -3.62 -5.67
N GLY A 137 8.30 -4.24 -6.44
CA GLY A 137 8.09 -5.59 -6.95
C GLY A 137 8.07 -6.52 -5.76
N PHE A 138 6.89 -6.98 -5.34
CA PHE A 138 6.71 -7.92 -4.23
C PHE A 138 7.08 -9.35 -4.66
N ILE A 139 8.19 -9.53 -5.39
CA ILE A 139 8.67 -10.83 -5.84
C ILE A 139 10.18 -10.87 -5.58
N HIS A 140 10.60 -11.85 -4.77
CA HIS A 140 11.97 -12.20 -4.37
C HIS A 140 12.62 -11.53 -3.13
N SER A 141 11.92 -11.43 -2.00
CA SER A 141 12.63 -11.39 -0.69
C SER A 141 11.93 -12.08 0.49
N PHE A 142 10.75 -12.68 0.30
CA PHE A 142 10.07 -13.42 1.37
C PHE A 142 10.13 -14.95 1.19
N PHE A 143 10.37 -15.44 -0.03
CA PHE A 143 10.47 -16.88 -0.32
C PHE A 143 11.81 -17.50 0.10
N PHE A 144 12.87 -16.72 0.26
CA PHE A 144 14.20 -17.26 0.56
C PHE A 144 14.45 -17.48 2.06
N THR A 145 13.72 -16.78 2.93
CA THR A 145 13.89 -16.91 4.39
C THR A 145 13.05 -18.06 4.97
N PHE A 146 12.01 -18.52 4.27
CA PHE A 146 11.17 -19.63 4.75
C PHE A 146 11.72 -21.02 4.41
N LEU A 147 12.57 -21.15 3.38
CA LEU A 147 13.13 -22.44 2.97
C LEU A 147 14.30 -22.91 3.86
N ILE A 148 14.97 -22.00 4.58
CA ILE A 148 16.09 -22.35 5.47
C ILE A 148 15.61 -22.86 6.84
N ILE A 149 14.38 -22.53 7.26
CA ILE A 149 13.84 -22.97 8.56
C ILE A 149 13.23 -24.38 8.47
N LEU A 150 12.81 -24.83 7.29
CA LEU A 150 12.19 -26.15 7.12
C LEU A 150 13.19 -27.34 7.08
N HIS A 151 14.50 -27.08 7.08
CA HIS A 151 15.53 -28.13 7.13
C HIS A 151 16.14 -28.38 8.52
N ILE A 152 15.58 -27.79 9.58
CA ILE A 152 16.06 -27.98 10.96
C ILE A 152 15.03 -28.68 11.85
N ILE A 153 13.80 -28.97 11.36
CA ILE A 153 12.75 -29.62 12.17
C ILE A 153 12.01 -30.73 11.40
N ILE A 154 12.73 -31.50 10.57
CA ILE A 154 12.34 -32.86 10.18
C ILE A 154 13.58 -33.75 10.28
#